data_AF-A0A094IJU3-F1
#
_entry.id   AF-A0A094IJU3-F1
#
_cell.length_a   1.000
_cell.length_b   1.000
_cell.length_c   1.000
_cell.angle_alpha   90.00
_cell.angle_beta   90.00
_cell.angle_gamma   90.00
#
_symmetry.space_group_name_H-M   'P 1'
#
loop_
_entity.id
_entity.type
_entity.pdbx_description
1 polymer ?
#
loop_
_entity_poly.entity_id
_entity_poly.type
_entity_poly.pdbx_seq_one_letter_code
_entity_poly.pdbx_strand_id
1 'polypeptide(L)'
;MASWTPPATAGRPIAILGAGVLGRRMALMFTAGGHDVHIRDPSSDQLSAALTYITETIPSIAQPGVTPGTAHAFSSLSEAVKDAWLVIEAIPEILSLKISTFAELAALAPRDCILATNSSSYKSSAMLDEVPEADKPRVLNMHFFMPPAKRVVELMTCGVTHASIFPFLYEELTRVKMSPVVVKRESTGFLFNRIWAAIKRECLTVIAEGVGSPEDIDGVWTQMFGSAEGPCKLMDQVGLDTVAHIEEHYIEERGFDRSARDFVVREYVEKGKLGKKSAAGGLYPPQAEEEKARGLYILDLGLTNLSAPMSSGRVLVGSIDGKTPLATIASGESLPDGIATLGNRIYWTSMGPPSTNTGSIRSSLPDGTDVTTILALGEVHTPKQITADRTNSYLYVSDREGMRVLRFRPDGTNLTVLVQNGDFNNPTHKSDQTRWCVGIAVDPVHRMVYWSQKGPSKGAQGRIMRASLDIPRGETAETRTDIEVLFSGLPEPTDLEIDTTSQTLYWCDRGELPLGNTVNCASVTRDAVSGEGKSELEQKLGYKILLAGLHEAIGLQLDVENGFIYASDLGGGVYRFRLDGSGKQRIYEGECAFAGIALA
;
A
#
# COMPACT_ATOMS: atom_id res chain seq x y z
N MET A 1 -14.32 43.93 -31.59
CA MET A 1 -13.61 42.79 -30.98
C MET A 1 -13.56 41.71 -32.03
N ALA A 2 -12.38 41.18 -32.37
CA ALA A 2 -12.29 40.05 -33.31
C ALA A 2 -13.14 38.89 -32.77
N SER A 3 -14.01 38.33 -33.61
CA SER A 3 -14.81 37.17 -33.24
C SER A 3 -13.91 35.95 -33.16
N TRP A 4 -13.76 35.38 -31.97
CA TRP A 4 -13.11 34.08 -31.81
C TRP A 4 -13.93 33.00 -32.51
N THR A 5 -13.28 32.17 -33.30
CA THR A 5 -13.86 31.00 -33.96
C THR A 5 -13.52 29.76 -33.15
N PRO A 6 -14.50 28.91 -32.79
CA PRO A 6 -14.21 27.65 -32.11
C PRO A 6 -13.28 26.75 -32.92
N PRO A 7 -12.27 26.12 -32.29
CA PRO A 7 -11.42 25.17 -32.98
C PRO A 7 -12.21 23.91 -33.36
N ALA A 8 -11.82 23.27 -34.45
CA ALA A 8 -12.28 21.92 -34.74
C ALA A 8 -11.76 20.95 -33.66
N THR A 9 -12.63 20.18 -33.03
CA THR A 9 -12.27 19.18 -32.01
C THR A 9 -12.08 17.79 -32.59
N ALA A 10 -12.75 17.48 -33.70
CA ALA A 10 -12.66 16.18 -34.35
C ALA A 10 -11.28 15.97 -34.99
N GLY A 11 -10.64 14.83 -34.68
CA GLY A 11 -9.32 14.47 -35.21
C GLY A 11 -8.17 15.32 -34.68
N ARG A 12 -8.40 16.14 -33.64
CA ARG A 12 -7.36 16.94 -32.97
C ARG A 12 -7.26 16.55 -31.50
N PRO A 13 -6.05 16.42 -30.95
CA PRO A 13 -5.85 15.99 -29.59
C PRO A 13 -6.03 17.13 -28.58
N ILE A 14 -6.21 16.76 -27.31
CA ILE A 14 -5.99 17.63 -26.16
C ILE A 14 -4.57 17.38 -25.66
N ALA A 15 -3.77 18.44 -25.47
CA ALA A 15 -2.44 18.32 -24.90
C ALA A 15 -2.46 18.61 -23.39
N ILE A 16 -1.95 17.69 -22.57
CA ILE A 16 -1.77 17.86 -21.13
C ILE A 16 -0.27 17.97 -20.85
N LEU A 17 0.16 19.10 -20.27
CA LEU A 17 1.56 19.33 -19.93
C LEU A 17 1.80 18.99 -18.46
N GLY A 18 2.55 17.92 -18.22
CA GLY A 18 2.78 17.31 -16.92
C GLY A 18 2.09 15.95 -16.82
N ALA A 19 2.85 14.90 -16.53
CA ALA A 19 2.35 13.53 -16.36
C ALA A 19 2.22 13.10 -14.89
N GLY A 20 2.34 14.05 -13.97
CA GLY A 20 2.11 13.84 -12.54
C GLY A 20 0.66 13.48 -12.20
N VAL A 21 0.35 13.45 -10.90
CA VAL A 21 -0.93 12.95 -10.35
C VAL A 21 -2.18 13.57 -11.02
N LEU A 22 -2.22 14.90 -11.15
CA LEU A 22 -3.34 15.60 -11.78
C LEU A 22 -3.32 15.48 -13.31
N GLY A 23 -2.14 15.56 -13.92
CA GLY A 23 -1.94 15.46 -15.36
C GLY A 23 -2.50 14.18 -15.96
N ARG A 24 -2.03 13.02 -15.47
CA ARG A 24 -2.49 11.70 -15.94
C ARG A 24 -3.99 11.47 -15.73
N ARG A 25 -4.59 12.13 -14.74
CA ARG A 25 -6.03 12.06 -14.48
C ARG A 25 -6.83 12.92 -15.46
N MET A 26 -6.40 14.15 -15.72
CA MET A 26 -7.04 14.97 -16.76
C MET A 26 -7.02 14.22 -18.09
N ALA A 27 -5.87 13.65 -18.44
CA ALA A 27 -5.72 12.78 -19.60
C ALA A 27 -6.74 11.63 -19.59
N LEU A 28 -6.80 10.84 -18.51
CA LEU A 28 -7.77 9.76 -18.35
C LEU A 28 -9.22 10.22 -18.58
N MET A 29 -9.64 11.35 -18.01
CA MET A 29 -11.01 11.84 -18.12
C MET A 29 -11.36 12.25 -19.56
N PHE A 30 -10.44 12.92 -20.26
CA PHE A 30 -10.65 13.28 -21.67
C PHE A 30 -10.60 12.06 -22.59
N THR A 31 -9.69 11.12 -22.35
CA THR A 31 -9.60 9.86 -23.11
C THR A 31 -10.86 9.02 -22.93
N ALA A 32 -11.37 8.87 -21.71
CA ALA A 32 -12.65 8.19 -21.45
C ALA A 32 -13.86 8.92 -22.08
N GLY A 33 -13.75 10.23 -22.30
CA GLY A 33 -14.72 11.06 -23.02
C GLY A 33 -14.64 10.99 -24.55
N GLY A 34 -13.74 10.16 -25.09
CA GLY A 34 -13.57 9.94 -26.53
C GLY A 34 -12.59 10.89 -27.23
N HIS A 35 -11.80 11.67 -26.48
CA HIS A 35 -10.75 12.49 -27.09
C HIS A 35 -9.42 11.75 -27.15
N ASP A 36 -8.68 11.97 -28.23
CA ASP A 36 -7.25 11.68 -28.23
C ASP A 36 -6.51 12.70 -27.37
N VAL A 37 -5.53 12.22 -26.60
CA VAL A 37 -4.78 13.01 -25.64
C VAL A 37 -3.29 12.87 -25.89
N HIS A 38 -2.60 14.00 -26.01
CA HIS A 38 -1.16 14.08 -25.96
C HIS A 38 -0.74 14.38 -24.52
N ILE A 39 0.00 13.49 -23.88
CA ILE A 39 0.57 13.73 -22.55
C ILE A 39 2.05 14.04 -22.70
N ARG A 40 2.48 15.19 -22.17
CA ARG A 40 3.87 15.65 -22.26
C ARG A 40 4.51 15.77 -20.89
N ASP A 41 5.68 15.19 -20.73
CA ASP A 41 6.51 15.33 -19.53
C ASP A 41 7.98 15.13 -19.90
N PRO A 42 8.93 15.87 -19.30
CA PRO A 42 10.36 15.61 -19.51
C PRO A 42 10.80 14.22 -19.01
N SER A 43 10.08 13.62 -18.06
CA SER A 43 10.41 12.31 -17.49
C SER A 43 9.76 11.17 -18.28
N SER A 44 10.56 10.27 -18.85
CA SER A 44 10.07 9.03 -19.48
C SER A 44 9.27 8.16 -18.50
N ASP A 45 9.72 8.08 -17.26
CA ASP A 45 9.08 7.22 -16.24
C ASP A 45 7.67 7.71 -15.90
N GLN A 46 7.49 9.03 -15.77
CA GLN A 46 6.16 9.63 -15.55
C GLN A 46 5.25 9.42 -16.75
N LEU A 47 5.77 9.52 -17.97
CA LEU A 47 5.02 9.24 -19.20
C LEU A 47 4.54 7.78 -19.24
N SER A 48 5.44 6.82 -19.00
CA SER A 48 5.10 5.40 -18.95
C SER A 48 4.07 5.11 -17.85
N ALA A 49 4.28 5.63 -16.64
CA ALA A 49 3.35 5.47 -15.53
C ALA A 49 1.97 6.08 -15.82
N ALA A 50 1.91 7.22 -16.51
CA ALA A 50 0.66 7.85 -16.90
C ALA A 50 -0.09 7.05 -17.97
N LEU A 51 0.60 6.53 -18.99
CA LEU A 51 -0.02 5.69 -20.02
C LEU A 51 -0.56 4.39 -19.42
N THR A 52 0.24 3.69 -18.60
CA THR A 52 -0.21 2.49 -17.88
C THR A 52 -1.46 2.78 -17.05
N TYR A 53 -1.44 3.85 -16.24
CA TYR A 53 -2.58 4.27 -15.44
C TYR A 53 -3.84 4.51 -16.29
N ILE A 54 -3.71 5.19 -17.43
CA ILE A 54 -4.83 5.48 -18.33
C ILE A 54 -5.38 4.17 -18.92
N THR A 55 -4.52 3.32 -19.48
CA THR A 55 -4.90 2.06 -20.12
C THR A 55 -5.58 1.10 -19.14
N GLU A 56 -5.07 0.97 -17.93
CA GLU A 56 -5.64 0.08 -16.90
C GLU A 56 -6.95 0.62 -16.33
N THR A 57 -7.12 1.95 -16.25
CA THR A 57 -8.29 2.56 -15.60
C THR A 57 -9.47 2.74 -16.54
N ILE A 58 -9.25 3.00 -17.85
CA ILE A 58 -10.32 3.24 -18.83
C ILE A 58 -11.45 2.19 -18.76
N PRO A 59 -11.18 0.86 -18.73
CA PRO A 59 -12.23 -0.15 -18.69
C PRO A 59 -13.20 0.00 -17.51
N SER A 60 -12.73 0.53 -16.37
CA SER A 60 -13.54 0.72 -15.17
C SER A 60 -14.44 1.96 -15.18
N ILE A 61 -14.14 2.95 -16.03
CA ILE A 61 -14.86 4.23 -16.09
C ILE A 61 -15.49 4.52 -17.46
N ALA A 62 -15.24 3.66 -18.45
CA ALA A 62 -15.77 3.76 -19.79
C ALA A 62 -17.30 3.87 -19.76
N GLN A 63 -17.83 4.81 -20.53
CA GLN A 63 -19.25 5.07 -20.58
C GLN A 63 -19.89 4.27 -21.72
N PRO A 64 -21.06 3.63 -21.49
CA PRO A 64 -21.79 2.97 -22.57
C PRO A 64 -22.06 3.93 -23.74
N GLY A 65 -21.72 3.50 -24.95
CA GLY A 65 -21.92 4.29 -26.18
C GLY A 65 -20.85 5.36 -26.47
N VAL A 66 -19.80 5.46 -25.66
CA VAL A 66 -18.63 6.31 -25.94
C VAL A 66 -17.43 5.41 -26.17
N THR A 67 -16.88 5.45 -27.40
CA THR A 67 -15.59 4.83 -27.68
C THR A 67 -14.49 5.69 -27.05
N PRO A 68 -13.66 5.16 -26.13
CA PRO A 68 -12.54 5.90 -25.59
C PRO A 68 -11.56 6.30 -26.69
N GLY A 69 -10.94 7.48 -26.53
CA GLY A 69 -9.85 7.91 -27.40
C GLY A 69 -8.53 7.21 -27.05
N THR A 70 -7.44 7.73 -27.59
CA THR A 70 -6.08 7.21 -27.37
C THR A 70 -5.20 8.22 -26.63
N ALA A 71 -4.28 7.73 -25.81
CA ALA A 71 -3.30 8.56 -25.11
C ALA A 71 -1.90 8.32 -25.70
N HIS A 72 -1.20 9.38 -26.07
CA HIS A 72 0.12 9.36 -26.68
C HIS A 72 1.11 10.18 -25.86
N ALA A 73 2.27 9.61 -25.56
CA ALA A 73 3.32 10.25 -24.77
C ALA A 73 4.30 11.04 -25.66
N PHE A 74 4.69 12.22 -25.20
CA PHE A 74 5.64 13.10 -25.86
C PHE A 74 6.65 13.66 -24.86
N SER A 75 7.93 13.71 -25.23
CA SER A 75 8.94 14.45 -24.48
C SER A 75 9.06 15.91 -24.95
N SER A 76 8.94 16.12 -26.27
CA SER A 76 8.97 17.43 -26.91
C SER A 76 7.67 18.19 -26.74
N LEU A 77 7.77 19.48 -26.36
CA LEU A 77 6.62 20.38 -26.30
C LEU A 77 6.03 20.62 -27.70
N SER A 78 6.88 20.88 -28.70
CA SER A 78 6.44 21.20 -30.06
C SER A 78 5.61 20.07 -30.68
N GLU A 79 6.05 18.82 -30.51
CA GLU A 79 5.33 17.65 -31.03
C GLU A 79 4.01 17.41 -30.31
N ALA A 80 3.96 17.66 -29.00
CA ALA A 80 2.75 17.46 -28.21
C ALA A 80 1.63 18.45 -28.58
N VAL A 81 1.97 19.67 -28.99
CA VAL A 81 0.98 20.75 -29.19
C VAL A 81 0.68 21.10 -30.64
N LYS A 82 1.44 20.55 -31.61
CA LYS A 82 1.42 20.96 -33.03
C LYS A 82 0.03 20.97 -33.69
N ASP A 83 -0.85 20.08 -33.27
CA ASP A 83 -2.21 19.88 -33.81
C ASP A 83 -3.29 19.95 -32.73
N ALA A 84 -2.92 20.24 -31.48
CA ALA A 84 -3.86 20.29 -30.36
C ALA A 84 -4.90 21.40 -30.53
N TRP A 85 -6.14 21.15 -30.10
CA TRP A 85 -7.19 22.19 -30.03
C TRP A 85 -7.33 22.80 -28.64
N LEU A 86 -6.85 22.09 -27.62
CA LEU A 86 -6.79 22.54 -26.23
C LEU A 86 -5.47 22.08 -25.61
N VAL A 87 -4.79 22.98 -24.92
CA VAL A 87 -3.63 22.69 -24.08
C VAL A 87 -4.00 22.97 -22.63
N ILE A 88 -3.69 22.06 -21.71
CA ILE A 88 -3.85 22.26 -20.26
C ILE A 88 -2.49 22.08 -19.58
N GLU A 89 -1.98 23.16 -19.02
CA GLU A 89 -0.74 23.23 -18.27
C GLU A 89 -0.96 22.74 -16.82
N ALA A 90 -0.19 21.73 -16.41
CA ALA A 90 -0.17 21.14 -15.06
C ALA A 90 1.26 20.75 -14.62
N ILE A 91 2.21 21.65 -14.89
CA ILE A 91 3.63 21.58 -14.51
C ILE A 91 3.83 22.10 -13.08
N PRO A 92 5.04 22.00 -12.49
CA PRO A 92 5.33 22.51 -11.15
C PRO A 92 4.88 23.96 -10.91
N GLU A 93 4.48 24.26 -9.67
CA GLU A 93 3.86 25.52 -9.27
C GLU A 93 4.88 26.67 -9.10
N ILE A 94 5.66 26.94 -10.14
CA ILE A 94 6.70 27.98 -10.20
C ILE A 94 6.29 29.02 -11.26
N LEU A 95 6.04 30.26 -10.85
CA LEU A 95 5.47 31.29 -11.74
C LEU A 95 6.32 31.59 -12.97
N SER A 96 7.64 31.74 -12.81
CA SER A 96 8.55 32.02 -13.93
C SER A 96 8.55 30.91 -15.00
N LEU A 97 8.50 29.65 -14.56
CA LEU A 97 8.38 28.50 -15.46
C LEU A 97 7.04 28.49 -16.21
N LYS A 98 5.96 28.90 -15.55
CA LYS A 98 4.65 29.00 -16.20
C LYS A 98 4.62 30.14 -17.22
N ILE A 99 5.17 31.31 -16.90
CA ILE A 99 5.30 32.43 -17.85
C ILE A 99 6.05 31.99 -19.11
N SER A 100 7.24 31.37 -18.97
CA SER A 100 8.01 30.90 -20.12
C SER A 100 7.26 29.82 -20.92
N THR A 101 6.58 28.90 -20.23
CA THR A 101 5.77 27.86 -20.89
C THR A 101 4.65 28.47 -21.71
N PHE A 102 3.93 29.47 -21.21
CA PHE A 102 2.84 30.12 -21.96
C PHE A 102 3.35 30.92 -23.17
N ALA A 103 4.56 31.49 -23.09
CA ALA A 103 5.21 32.11 -24.23
C ALA A 103 5.54 31.08 -25.34
N GLU A 104 6.11 29.94 -24.96
CA GLU A 104 6.37 28.83 -25.88
C GLU A 104 5.08 28.28 -26.51
N LEU A 105 4.02 28.13 -25.71
CA LEU A 105 2.71 27.69 -26.20
C LEU A 105 2.11 28.66 -27.22
N ALA A 106 2.22 29.97 -26.97
CA ALA A 106 1.74 30.97 -27.92
C ALA A 106 2.47 30.90 -29.27
N ALA A 107 3.75 30.49 -29.27
CA ALA A 107 4.55 30.33 -30.47
C ALA A 107 4.32 28.99 -31.20
N LEU A 108 4.12 27.89 -30.47
CA LEU A 108 4.11 26.53 -31.02
C LEU A 108 2.72 25.96 -31.30
N ALA A 109 1.71 26.30 -30.48
CA ALA A 109 0.37 25.75 -30.62
C ALA A 109 -0.40 26.44 -31.77
N PRO A 110 -1.32 25.73 -32.46
CA PRO A 110 -2.19 26.32 -33.48
C PRO A 110 -2.87 27.59 -32.99
N ARG A 111 -3.10 28.57 -33.89
CA ARG A 111 -3.64 29.89 -33.52
C ARG A 111 -5.05 29.84 -32.92
N ASP A 112 -5.82 28.81 -33.25
CA ASP A 112 -7.17 28.57 -32.72
C ASP A 112 -7.18 27.72 -31.43
N CYS A 113 -6.02 27.19 -31.01
CA CYS A 113 -5.88 26.34 -29.83
C CYS A 113 -6.11 27.13 -28.54
N ILE A 114 -6.96 26.62 -27.66
CA ILE A 114 -7.20 27.20 -26.33
C ILE A 114 -6.04 26.84 -25.40
N LEU A 115 -5.52 27.80 -24.65
CA LEU A 115 -4.41 27.60 -23.72
C LEU A 115 -4.90 27.76 -22.28
N ALA A 116 -4.90 26.67 -21.52
CA ALA A 116 -5.40 26.66 -20.16
C ALA A 116 -4.32 26.29 -19.15
N THR A 117 -4.44 26.80 -17.91
CA THR A 117 -3.63 26.34 -16.77
C THR A 117 -4.52 25.74 -15.69
N ASN A 118 -4.07 24.62 -15.12
CA ASN A 118 -4.66 24.00 -13.93
C ASN A 118 -4.09 24.58 -12.62
N SER A 119 -3.31 25.67 -12.69
CA SER A 119 -2.76 26.34 -11.50
C SER A 119 -3.85 26.67 -10.49
N SER A 120 -3.59 26.27 -9.24
CA SER A 120 -4.48 26.54 -8.11
C SER A 120 -4.09 27.80 -7.35
N SER A 121 -2.83 28.23 -7.49
CA SER A 121 -2.23 29.35 -6.76
C SER A 121 -2.18 30.63 -7.60
N TYR A 122 -1.98 30.51 -8.92
CA TYR A 122 -1.77 31.65 -9.81
C TYR A 122 -2.94 31.86 -10.77
N LYS A 123 -3.41 33.11 -10.83
CA LYS A 123 -4.33 33.58 -11.86
C LYS A 123 -3.61 33.53 -13.22
N SER A 124 -4.31 33.13 -14.27
CA SER A 124 -3.74 33.04 -15.62
C SER A 124 -3.28 34.39 -16.17
N SER A 125 -3.82 35.51 -15.68
CA SER A 125 -3.33 36.87 -15.96
C SER A 125 -1.85 37.05 -15.59
N ALA A 126 -1.36 36.37 -14.55
CA ALA A 126 0.04 36.42 -14.12
C ALA A 126 1.00 35.65 -15.05
N MET A 127 0.47 34.93 -16.05
CA MET A 127 1.25 34.14 -17.00
C MET A 127 1.34 34.82 -18.39
N LEU A 128 0.81 36.03 -18.53
CA LEU A 128 0.64 36.69 -19.83
C LEU A 128 1.81 37.60 -20.23
N ASP A 129 2.80 37.82 -19.36
CA ASP A 129 3.85 38.83 -19.56
C ASP A 129 4.62 38.63 -20.87
N GLU A 130 4.93 37.38 -21.22
CA GLU A 130 5.66 37.01 -22.45
C GLU A 130 4.75 36.49 -23.57
N VAL A 131 3.44 36.49 -23.37
CA VAL A 131 2.45 36.05 -24.37
C VAL A 131 2.12 37.22 -25.31
N PRO A 132 2.21 37.07 -26.65
CA PRO A 132 1.81 38.13 -27.58
C PRO A 132 0.35 38.57 -27.39
N GLU A 133 0.07 39.86 -27.55
CA GLU A 133 -1.29 40.43 -27.35
C GLU A 133 -2.38 39.72 -28.15
N ALA A 134 -2.06 39.24 -29.36
CA ALA A 134 -3.01 38.50 -30.19
C ALA A 134 -3.38 37.11 -29.62
N ASP A 135 -2.53 36.53 -28.77
CA ASP A 135 -2.71 35.21 -28.17
C ASP A 135 -3.24 35.26 -26.73
N LYS A 136 -3.16 36.40 -26.03
CA LYS A 136 -3.72 36.54 -24.67
C LYS A 136 -5.21 36.17 -24.58
N PRO A 137 -6.08 36.55 -25.54
CA PRO A 137 -7.51 36.24 -25.47
C PRO A 137 -7.88 34.75 -25.56
N ARG A 138 -6.96 33.84 -25.92
CA ARG A 138 -7.20 32.39 -25.90
C ARG A 138 -6.69 31.70 -24.63
N VAL A 139 -6.19 32.47 -23.66
CA VAL A 139 -5.67 31.97 -22.38
C VAL A 139 -6.75 32.01 -21.29
N LEU A 140 -6.82 30.98 -20.44
CA LEU A 140 -7.69 30.95 -19.24
C LEU A 140 -7.14 30.04 -18.13
N ASN A 141 -7.72 30.09 -16.93
CA ASN A 141 -7.60 29.00 -15.97
C ASN A 141 -8.69 27.95 -16.21
N MET A 142 -8.31 26.68 -16.05
CA MET A 142 -9.20 25.51 -16.11
C MET A 142 -8.79 24.57 -14.96
N HIS A 143 -9.44 24.72 -13.82
CA HIS A 143 -9.00 24.13 -12.55
C HIS A 143 -9.80 22.86 -12.20
N PHE A 144 -9.08 21.77 -11.93
CA PHE A 144 -9.60 20.44 -11.61
C PHE A 144 -9.28 20.04 -10.15
N PHE A 145 -10.17 19.27 -9.52
CA PHE A 145 -10.10 18.95 -8.08
C PHE A 145 -9.85 17.48 -7.78
N MET A 146 -9.04 17.15 -6.77
CA MET A 146 -8.93 15.80 -6.18
C MET A 146 -10.06 15.48 -5.18
N PRO A 147 -10.41 14.19 -4.94
CA PRO A 147 -9.95 12.95 -5.57
C PRO A 147 -10.59 12.67 -6.96
N PRO A 148 -10.20 11.58 -7.69
CA PRO A 148 -10.67 11.27 -9.04
C PRO A 148 -12.18 11.35 -9.30
N ALA A 149 -12.99 11.02 -8.31
CA ALA A 149 -14.45 11.06 -8.40
C ALA A 149 -15.04 12.49 -8.51
N LYS A 150 -14.27 13.54 -8.17
CA LYS A 150 -14.74 14.94 -8.25
C LYS A 150 -14.68 15.43 -9.69
N ARG A 151 -15.84 15.61 -10.32
CA ARG A 151 -15.94 15.98 -11.74
C ARG A 151 -16.06 17.48 -12.01
N VAL A 152 -15.97 18.30 -10.96
CA VAL A 152 -16.09 19.76 -11.07
C VAL A 152 -14.87 20.33 -11.77
N VAL A 153 -15.10 21.30 -12.66
CA VAL A 153 -14.04 22.08 -13.34
C VAL A 153 -14.38 23.56 -13.27
N GLU A 154 -13.49 24.39 -12.73
CA GLU A 154 -13.68 25.84 -12.69
C GLU A 154 -12.97 26.52 -13.86
N LEU A 155 -13.73 27.25 -14.68
CA LEU A 155 -13.23 28.04 -15.81
C LEU A 155 -13.17 29.51 -15.40
N MET A 156 -12.01 30.14 -15.49
CA MET A 156 -11.84 31.54 -15.09
C MET A 156 -11.01 32.31 -16.11
N THR A 157 -11.48 33.52 -16.44
CA THR A 157 -10.82 34.44 -17.38
C THR A 157 -9.44 34.90 -16.89
N CYS A 158 -8.54 35.21 -17.83
CA CYS A 158 -7.30 35.95 -17.57
C CYS A 158 -7.49 37.48 -17.60
N GLY A 159 -8.74 37.95 -17.62
CA GLY A 159 -9.12 39.37 -17.76
C GLY A 159 -9.44 39.77 -19.20
N VAL A 160 -8.81 39.12 -20.19
CA VAL A 160 -9.02 39.40 -21.63
C VAL A 160 -9.45 38.17 -22.46
N THR A 161 -9.71 37.02 -21.81
CA THR A 161 -10.18 35.79 -22.48
C THR A 161 -11.44 36.07 -23.32
N HIS A 162 -11.49 35.53 -24.55
CA HIS A 162 -12.68 35.60 -25.39
C HIS A 162 -13.89 34.99 -24.69
N ALA A 163 -14.95 35.78 -24.54
CA ALA A 163 -16.16 35.35 -23.84
C ALA A 163 -16.83 34.11 -24.45
N SER A 164 -16.66 33.87 -25.76
CA SER A 164 -17.21 32.71 -26.47
C SER A 164 -16.45 31.40 -26.21
N ILE A 165 -15.26 31.43 -25.61
CA ILE A 165 -14.53 30.21 -25.18
C ILE A 165 -15.29 29.49 -24.06
N PHE A 166 -15.89 30.23 -23.13
CA PHE A 166 -16.58 29.66 -21.97
C PHE A 166 -17.79 28.78 -22.34
N PRO A 167 -18.77 29.22 -23.15
CA PRO A 167 -19.88 28.35 -23.55
C PRO A 167 -19.39 27.13 -24.34
N PHE A 168 -18.39 27.30 -25.22
CA PHE A 168 -17.80 26.19 -25.97
C PHE A 168 -17.17 25.13 -25.04
N LEU A 169 -16.29 25.55 -24.12
CA LEU A 169 -15.69 24.62 -23.15
C LEU A 169 -16.73 24.04 -22.20
N TYR A 170 -17.76 24.80 -21.82
CA TYR A 170 -18.84 24.30 -20.98
C TYR A 170 -19.58 23.13 -21.67
N GLU A 171 -19.90 23.28 -22.96
CA GLU A 171 -20.53 22.24 -23.76
C GLU A 171 -19.62 21.00 -23.90
N GLU A 172 -18.35 21.20 -24.27
CA GLU A 172 -17.38 20.09 -24.41
C GLU A 172 -17.15 19.33 -23.10
N LEU A 173 -16.97 20.04 -21.98
CA LEU A 173 -16.78 19.41 -20.67
C LEU A 173 -18.03 18.65 -20.22
N THR A 174 -19.21 19.22 -20.47
CA THR A 174 -20.48 18.53 -20.17
C THR A 174 -20.63 17.26 -21.01
N ARG A 175 -20.22 17.29 -22.28
CA ARG A 175 -20.23 16.12 -23.18
C ARG A 175 -19.38 14.98 -22.63
N VAL A 176 -18.20 15.28 -22.09
CA VAL A 176 -17.32 14.29 -21.42
C VAL A 176 -17.68 14.03 -19.94
N LYS A 177 -18.91 14.37 -19.54
CA LYS A 177 -19.51 14.10 -18.21
C LYS A 177 -18.80 14.78 -17.03
N MET A 178 -18.09 15.88 -17.30
CA MET A 178 -17.61 16.79 -16.26
C MET A 178 -18.69 17.80 -15.87
N SER A 179 -18.46 18.55 -14.79
CA SER A 179 -19.37 19.56 -14.24
C SER A 179 -18.69 20.93 -14.26
N PRO A 180 -18.63 21.60 -15.43
CA PRO A 180 -17.97 22.89 -15.56
C PRO A 180 -18.75 24.00 -14.84
N VAL A 181 -18.03 24.97 -14.28
CA VAL A 181 -18.55 26.20 -13.69
C VAL A 181 -17.71 27.38 -14.16
N VAL A 182 -18.35 28.46 -14.62
CA VAL A 182 -17.65 29.68 -15.05
C VAL A 182 -17.55 30.67 -13.89
N VAL A 183 -16.32 30.94 -13.47
CA VAL A 183 -16.00 32.00 -12.50
C VAL A 183 -16.09 33.34 -13.22
N LYS A 184 -17.05 34.17 -12.81
CA LYS A 184 -17.43 35.39 -13.54
C LYS A 184 -16.33 36.45 -13.63
N ARG A 185 -15.34 36.40 -12.74
CA ARG A 185 -14.20 37.32 -12.65
C ARG A 185 -13.01 36.58 -12.06
N GLU A 186 -11.83 37.17 -12.19
CA GLU A 186 -10.65 36.65 -11.51
C GLU A 186 -10.84 36.61 -9.99
N SER A 187 -10.49 35.45 -9.40
CA SER A 187 -10.63 35.19 -7.98
C SER A 187 -9.52 34.25 -7.53
N THR A 188 -8.73 34.66 -6.54
CA THR A 188 -7.76 33.78 -5.88
C THR A 188 -8.50 32.65 -5.17
N GLY A 189 -8.17 31.41 -5.52
CA GLY A 189 -8.89 30.21 -5.10
C GLY A 189 -10.28 30.07 -5.72
N PHE A 190 -10.55 30.73 -6.85
CA PHE A 190 -11.76 30.52 -7.65
C PHE A 190 -13.05 30.72 -6.84
N LEU A 191 -14.02 29.79 -6.93
CA LEU A 191 -15.21 29.78 -6.08
C LEU A 191 -14.97 28.87 -4.87
N PHE A 192 -14.65 27.60 -5.10
CA PHE A 192 -14.61 26.61 -4.02
C PHE A 192 -13.49 26.89 -3.01
N ASN A 193 -12.23 27.02 -3.46
CA ASN A 193 -11.11 27.20 -2.54
C ASN A 193 -11.21 28.52 -1.77
N ARG A 194 -11.81 29.56 -2.37
CA ARG A 194 -12.08 30.84 -1.70
C ARG A 194 -13.12 30.72 -0.59
N ILE A 195 -14.25 30.05 -0.86
CA ILE A 195 -15.28 29.81 0.15
C ILE A 195 -14.73 28.90 1.25
N TRP A 196 -13.99 27.86 0.84
CA TRP A 196 -13.34 26.94 1.74
C TRP A 196 -12.33 27.63 2.67
N ALA A 197 -11.52 28.57 2.17
CA ALA A 197 -10.62 29.37 3.00
C ALA A 197 -11.36 30.14 4.10
N ALA A 198 -12.52 30.73 3.79
CA ALA A 198 -13.33 31.42 4.79
C ALA A 198 -13.89 30.46 5.86
N ILE A 199 -14.39 29.29 5.43
CA ILE A 199 -14.88 28.25 6.36
C ILE A 199 -13.76 27.81 7.30
N LYS A 200 -12.59 27.47 6.75
CA LYS A 200 -11.42 27.06 7.55
C LYS A 200 -11.03 28.14 8.57
N ARG A 201 -10.86 29.39 8.13
CA ARG A 201 -10.49 30.50 9.02
C ARG A 201 -11.48 30.62 10.18
N GLU A 202 -12.78 30.58 9.92
CA GLU A 202 -13.79 30.70 10.97
C GLU A 202 -13.78 29.50 11.93
N CYS A 203 -13.65 28.27 11.43
CA CYS A 203 -13.48 27.09 12.28
C CYS A 203 -12.27 27.24 13.22
N LEU A 204 -11.15 27.75 12.71
CA LEU A 204 -9.94 27.97 13.50
C LEU A 204 -10.12 29.09 14.53
N THR A 205 -10.86 30.17 14.20
CA THR A 205 -11.21 31.22 15.15
C THR A 205 -12.06 30.67 16.29
N VAL A 206 -13.10 29.89 16.00
CA VAL A 206 -13.98 29.26 17.01
C VAL A 206 -13.18 28.37 17.96
N ILE A 207 -12.22 27.62 17.44
CA ILE A 207 -11.31 26.79 18.26
C ILE A 207 -10.38 27.67 19.10
N ALA A 208 -9.78 28.70 18.50
CA ALA A 208 -8.84 29.61 19.17
C ALA A 208 -9.48 30.37 20.33
N GLU A 209 -10.75 30.74 20.19
CA GLU A 209 -11.57 31.42 21.22
C GLU A 209 -12.11 30.45 22.29
N GLY A 210 -11.92 29.15 22.11
CA GLY A 210 -12.40 28.12 23.04
C GLY A 210 -13.92 27.93 23.04
N VAL A 211 -14.61 28.37 21.98
CA VAL A 211 -16.07 28.28 21.85
C VAL A 211 -16.52 26.84 21.55
N GLY A 212 -15.69 26.07 20.83
CA GLY A 212 -15.97 24.66 20.54
C GLY A 212 -14.72 23.88 20.14
N SER A 213 -14.73 22.58 20.37
CA SER A 213 -13.66 21.67 19.93
C SER A 213 -13.78 21.33 18.42
N PRO A 214 -12.72 20.79 17.78
CA PRO A 214 -12.82 20.23 16.43
C PRO A 214 -13.97 19.21 16.30
N GLU A 215 -14.15 18.34 17.30
CA GLU A 215 -15.23 17.36 17.40
C GLU A 215 -16.62 18.01 17.38
N ASP A 216 -16.81 19.09 18.14
CA ASP A 216 -18.08 19.82 18.20
C ASP A 216 -18.41 20.47 16.85
N ILE A 217 -17.42 21.11 16.23
CA ILE A 217 -17.58 21.80 14.93
C ILE A 217 -17.97 20.79 13.85
N ASP A 218 -17.22 19.69 13.72
CA ASP A 218 -17.51 18.66 12.72
C ASP A 218 -18.83 17.93 13.04
N GLY A 219 -19.14 17.71 14.32
CA GLY A 219 -20.40 17.10 14.77
C GLY A 219 -21.61 17.92 14.34
N VAL A 220 -21.60 19.23 14.61
CA VAL A 220 -22.67 20.14 14.15
C VAL A 220 -22.72 20.20 12.62
N TRP A 221 -21.56 20.33 11.97
CA TRP A 221 -21.49 20.43 10.52
C TRP A 221 -22.09 19.22 9.80
N THR A 222 -21.69 18.02 10.20
CA THR A 222 -22.17 16.76 9.61
C THR A 222 -23.66 16.56 9.83
N GLN A 223 -24.20 16.89 11.01
CA GLN A 223 -25.64 16.83 11.27
C GLN A 223 -26.45 17.83 10.44
N MET A 224 -25.95 19.05 10.29
CA MET A 224 -26.66 20.12 9.58
C MET A 224 -26.64 19.94 8.06
N PHE A 225 -25.53 19.48 7.50
CA PHE A 225 -25.32 19.42 6.04
C PHE A 225 -25.33 17.99 5.48
N GLY A 226 -25.38 16.95 6.32
CA GLY A 226 -25.34 15.55 5.89
C GLY A 226 -24.03 15.15 5.21
N SER A 227 -22.93 15.90 5.43
CA SER A 227 -21.63 15.57 4.87
C SER A 227 -20.99 14.39 5.58
N ALA A 228 -20.19 13.59 4.87
CA ALA A 228 -19.48 12.46 5.45
C ALA A 228 -18.40 12.90 6.48
N GLU A 229 -17.80 14.06 6.24
CA GLU A 229 -16.76 14.64 7.10
C GLU A 229 -17.04 16.14 7.31
N GLY A 230 -16.52 16.67 8.41
CA GLY A 230 -16.60 18.10 8.71
C GLY A 230 -15.32 18.86 8.36
N PRO A 231 -15.35 20.18 8.50
CA PRO A 231 -14.26 21.05 8.07
C PRO A 231 -12.93 20.81 8.80
N CYS A 232 -12.97 20.44 10.09
CA CYS A 232 -11.76 20.18 10.86
C CYS A 232 -11.04 18.92 10.38
N LYS A 233 -11.77 17.82 10.12
CA LYS A 233 -11.18 16.61 9.52
C LYS A 233 -10.58 16.89 8.14
N LEU A 234 -11.26 17.68 7.31
CA LEU A 234 -10.75 18.07 6.00
C LEU A 234 -9.46 18.90 6.09
N MET A 235 -9.35 19.81 7.09
CA MET A 235 -8.11 20.53 7.36
C MET A 235 -6.96 19.59 7.75
N ASP A 236 -7.23 18.58 8.59
CA ASP A 236 -6.21 17.58 8.95
C ASP A 236 -5.78 16.72 7.75
N GLN A 237 -6.69 16.40 6.82
CA GLN A 237 -6.33 15.69 5.59
C GLN A 237 -5.43 16.51 4.66
N VAL A 238 -5.68 17.82 4.55
CA VAL A 238 -4.86 18.76 3.77
C VAL A 238 -3.50 19.01 4.44
N GLY A 239 -3.50 19.03 5.77
CA GLY A 239 -2.36 19.31 6.61
C GLY A 239 -2.32 20.76 7.11
N LEU A 240 -2.09 20.93 8.40
CA LEU A 240 -2.25 22.23 9.08
C LEU A 240 -1.19 23.26 8.70
N ASP A 241 0.01 22.82 8.32
CA ASP A 241 1.04 23.68 7.72
C ASP A 241 0.61 24.22 6.35
N THR A 242 0.05 23.36 5.49
CA THR A 242 -0.52 23.78 4.20
C THR A 242 -1.68 24.76 4.42
N VAL A 243 -2.55 24.49 5.40
CA VAL A 243 -3.65 25.38 5.77
C VAL A 243 -3.13 26.74 6.21
N ALA A 244 -2.13 26.79 7.10
CA ALA A 244 -1.53 28.03 7.58
C ALA A 244 -0.84 28.82 6.45
N HIS A 245 -0.14 28.14 5.55
CA HIS A 245 0.51 28.79 4.40
C HIS A 245 -0.49 29.40 3.42
N ILE A 246 -1.59 28.70 3.13
CA ILE A 246 -2.68 29.25 2.29
C ILE A 246 -3.32 30.45 2.97
N GLU A 247 -3.56 30.37 4.28
CA GLU A 247 -4.17 31.48 5.02
C GLU A 247 -3.27 32.72 5.04
N GLU A 248 -1.95 32.55 5.15
CA GLU A 248 -0.98 33.65 5.03
C GLU A 248 -1.16 34.42 3.72
N HIS A 249 -1.28 33.71 2.60
CA HIS A 249 -1.49 34.32 1.29
C HIS A 249 -2.80 35.13 1.24
N TYR A 250 -3.88 34.59 1.81
CA TYR A 250 -5.16 35.31 1.89
C TYR A 250 -5.08 36.54 2.80
N ILE A 251 -4.35 36.47 3.90
CA ILE A 251 -4.10 37.60 4.80
C ILE A 251 -3.35 38.71 4.05
N GLU A 252 -2.30 38.38 3.32
CA GLU A 252 -1.53 39.35 2.53
C GLU A 252 -2.37 39.99 1.41
N GLU A 253 -3.17 39.20 0.68
CA GLU A 253 -3.99 39.72 -0.44
C GLU A 253 -5.23 40.50 0.04
N ARG A 254 -5.83 40.12 1.17
CA ARG A 254 -7.15 40.62 1.61
C ARG A 254 -7.12 41.44 2.90
N GLY A 255 -6.03 41.46 3.63
CA GLY A 255 -5.91 42.16 4.91
C GLY A 255 -6.74 41.52 6.02
N PHE A 256 -6.89 40.19 6.02
CA PHE A 256 -7.58 39.48 7.10
C PHE A 256 -6.78 39.50 8.40
N ASP A 257 -7.48 39.31 9.52
CA ASP A 257 -6.85 39.18 10.82
C ASP A 257 -5.98 37.90 10.90
N ARG A 258 -4.82 38.00 11.55
CA ARG A 258 -3.81 36.93 11.62
C ARG A 258 -4.05 35.93 12.73
N SER A 259 -4.95 36.21 13.69
CA SER A 259 -5.08 35.43 14.93
C SER A 259 -5.32 33.94 14.70
N ALA A 260 -6.23 33.57 13.81
CA ALA A 260 -6.55 32.18 13.50
C ALA A 260 -5.34 31.42 12.92
N ARG A 261 -4.59 32.06 12.01
CA ARG A 261 -3.37 31.50 11.42
C ARG A 261 -2.28 31.36 12.49
N ASP A 262 -2.05 32.40 13.27
CA ASP A 262 -1.01 32.41 14.32
C ASP A 262 -1.31 31.40 15.43
N PHE A 263 -2.59 31.20 15.76
CA PHE A 263 -3.04 30.14 16.65
C PHE A 263 -2.67 28.75 16.11
N VAL A 264 -3.02 28.44 14.85
CA VAL A 264 -2.71 27.13 14.27
C VAL A 264 -1.20 26.88 14.19
N VAL A 265 -0.43 27.91 13.83
CA VAL A 265 1.03 27.81 13.77
C VAL A 265 1.59 27.45 15.14
N ARG A 266 1.24 28.23 16.18
CA ARG A 266 1.77 28.06 17.54
C ARG A 266 1.28 26.76 18.20
N GLU A 267 0.00 26.45 18.09
CA GLU A 267 -0.59 25.32 18.84
C GLU A 267 -0.40 23.97 18.17
N TYR A 268 -0.20 23.94 16.85
CA TYR A 268 -0.13 22.70 16.07
C TYR A 268 1.14 22.59 15.23
N VAL A 269 1.38 23.52 14.31
CA VAL A 269 2.46 23.39 13.31
C VAL A 269 3.84 23.35 13.98
N GLU A 270 4.13 24.28 14.88
CA GLU A 270 5.41 24.34 15.62
C GLU A 270 5.61 23.13 16.54
N LYS A 271 4.53 22.45 16.93
CA LYS A 271 4.56 21.22 17.74
C LYS A 271 4.57 19.94 16.89
N GLY A 272 4.71 20.07 15.56
CA GLY A 272 4.73 18.93 14.63
C GLY A 272 3.37 18.25 14.43
N LYS A 273 2.26 18.85 14.89
CA LYS A 273 0.91 18.33 14.68
C LYS A 273 0.36 18.82 13.35
N LEU A 274 0.65 18.10 12.27
CA LEU A 274 0.37 18.53 10.90
C LEU A 274 -0.90 17.89 10.30
N GLY A 275 -1.75 17.27 11.11
CA GLY A 275 -2.91 16.51 10.63
C GLY A 275 -2.54 15.09 10.24
N LYS A 276 -3.24 14.53 9.25
CA LYS A 276 -3.15 13.12 8.85
C LYS A 276 -1.74 12.68 8.43
N LYS A 277 -0.92 13.60 7.92
CA LYS A 277 0.47 13.33 7.52
C LYS A 277 1.46 13.30 8.70
N SER A 278 1.02 13.61 9.92
CA SER A 278 1.84 13.60 11.11
C SER A 278 1.44 12.49 12.08
N ALA A 279 2.44 11.76 12.58
CA ALA A 279 2.27 10.80 13.66
C ALA A 279 1.78 11.44 14.97
N ALA A 280 1.94 12.76 15.13
CA ALA A 280 1.42 13.53 16.27
C ALA A 280 -0.04 13.98 16.08
N GLY A 281 -0.68 13.65 14.95
CA GLY A 281 -2.03 14.09 14.60
C GLY A 281 -2.09 15.55 14.16
N GLY A 282 -3.25 16.17 14.34
CA GLY A 282 -3.53 17.57 14.03
C GLY A 282 -4.57 18.15 14.98
N LEU A 283 -5.64 18.71 14.41
CA LEU A 283 -6.83 19.11 15.15
C LEU A 283 -7.44 17.92 15.89
N TYR A 284 -7.44 16.75 15.27
CA TYR A 284 -7.73 15.48 15.90
C TYR A 284 -6.45 14.82 16.43
N PRO A 285 -6.54 14.02 17.50
CA PRO A 285 -5.44 13.13 17.87
C PRO A 285 -5.06 12.22 16.69
N PRO A 286 -3.83 11.69 16.64
CA PRO A 286 -3.45 10.74 15.61
C PRO A 286 -4.48 9.62 15.58
N GLN A 287 -5.22 9.53 14.48
CA GLN A 287 -6.11 8.41 14.27
C GLN A 287 -5.22 7.17 14.20
N ALA A 288 -5.52 6.17 15.04
CA ALA A 288 -5.18 4.80 14.65
C ALA A 288 -5.82 4.63 13.28
N GLU A 289 -5.02 4.44 12.24
CA GLU A 289 -5.52 4.32 10.88
C GLU A 289 -6.73 3.38 10.90
N GLU A 290 -7.88 3.84 10.38
CA GLU A 290 -8.89 2.90 9.94
C GLU A 290 -8.18 2.06 8.87
N GLU A 291 -7.73 0.89 9.30
CA GLU A 291 -7.13 -0.14 8.49
C GLU A 291 -8.02 -0.27 7.24
N LYS A 292 -7.53 0.24 6.10
CA LYS A 292 -8.06 -0.13 4.78
C LYS A 292 -8.37 -1.62 4.84
N ALA A 293 -9.51 -2.07 4.31
CA ALA A 293 -9.93 -3.47 4.31
C ALA A 293 -8.82 -4.40 3.80
N ARG A 294 -7.90 -4.77 4.70
CA ARG A 294 -6.79 -5.65 4.49
C ARG A 294 -7.29 -7.00 4.93
N GLY A 295 -7.12 -7.96 4.04
CA GLY A 295 -7.51 -9.32 4.31
C GLY A 295 -6.44 -10.05 5.11
N LEU A 296 -6.84 -11.15 5.70
CA LEU A 296 -5.97 -12.11 6.33
C LEU A 296 -6.31 -13.48 5.73
N TYR A 297 -5.31 -14.13 5.14
CA TYR A 297 -5.42 -15.52 4.73
C TYR A 297 -5.05 -16.42 5.90
N ILE A 298 -5.89 -17.42 6.16
CA ILE A 298 -5.73 -18.36 7.28
C ILE A 298 -5.97 -19.77 6.75
N LEU A 299 -5.15 -20.72 7.19
CA LEU A 299 -5.34 -22.13 6.88
C LEU A 299 -6.13 -22.84 7.99
N ASP A 300 -7.02 -23.74 7.61
CA ASP A 300 -7.62 -24.74 8.49
C ASP A 300 -7.11 -26.13 8.07
N LEU A 301 -6.52 -26.89 9.00
CA LEU A 301 -6.00 -28.22 8.71
C LEU A 301 -7.11 -29.22 8.33
N GLY A 302 -8.37 -28.96 8.72
CA GLY A 302 -9.50 -29.85 8.48
C GLY A 302 -9.63 -31.01 9.47
N LEU A 303 -8.86 -30.97 10.58
CA LEU A 303 -8.82 -32.04 11.58
C LEU A 303 -10.15 -32.28 12.30
N THR A 304 -11.06 -31.30 12.30
CA THR A 304 -12.37 -31.42 12.92
C THR A 304 -13.40 -32.14 12.03
N ASN A 305 -13.11 -32.36 10.74
CA ASN A 305 -13.94 -33.21 9.88
C ASN A 305 -13.58 -34.69 10.07
N LEU A 306 -14.25 -35.35 11.01
CA LEU A 306 -14.02 -36.75 11.36
C LEU A 306 -14.18 -37.75 10.20
N SER A 307 -14.89 -37.38 9.13
CA SER A 307 -15.07 -38.26 7.97
C SER A 307 -13.86 -38.30 7.04
N ALA A 308 -13.05 -37.24 7.02
CA ALA A 308 -11.89 -37.10 6.15
C ALA A 308 -10.83 -36.10 6.71
N PRO A 309 -10.26 -36.35 7.90
CA PRO A 309 -9.47 -35.35 8.64
C PRO A 309 -8.14 -34.96 7.97
N MET A 310 -7.66 -35.75 7.01
CA MET A 310 -6.39 -35.52 6.30
C MET A 310 -6.56 -34.90 4.90
N SER A 311 -7.80 -34.65 4.47
CA SER A 311 -8.12 -34.15 3.13
C SER A 311 -9.27 -33.14 3.12
N SER A 312 -9.61 -32.59 4.29
CA SER A 312 -10.68 -31.60 4.46
C SER A 312 -10.15 -30.21 4.78
N GLY A 313 -8.85 -29.98 4.56
CA GLY A 313 -8.23 -28.69 4.82
C GLY A 313 -8.79 -27.60 3.92
N ARG A 314 -8.69 -26.35 4.39
CA ARG A 314 -9.25 -25.18 3.73
C ARG A 314 -8.28 -24.01 3.75
N VAL A 315 -8.36 -23.17 2.72
CA VAL A 315 -7.79 -21.83 2.70
C VAL A 315 -8.93 -20.85 2.91
N LEU A 316 -8.79 -19.99 3.90
CA LEU A 316 -9.80 -19.03 4.34
C LEU A 316 -9.30 -17.60 4.15
N VAL A 317 -10.21 -16.67 3.97
CA VAL A 317 -9.95 -15.22 3.96
C VAL A 317 -10.89 -14.51 4.92
N GLY A 318 -10.37 -13.58 5.70
CA GLY A 318 -11.12 -12.71 6.63
C GLY A 318 -10.55 -11.30 6.65
N SER A 319 -11.11 -10.39 7.44
CA SER A 319 -10.51 -9.08 7.71
C SER A 319 -9.53 -9.15 8.88
N ILE A 320 -8.50 -8.32 8.85
CA ILE A 320 -7.49 -8.27 9.92
C ILE A 320 -8.03 -7.84 11.30
N ASP A 321 -9.23 -7.24 11.33
CA ASP A 321 -9.90 -6.84 12.58
C ASP A 321 -10.95 -7.85 13.07
N GLY A 322 -11.15 -8.97 12.35
CA GLY A 322 -12.11 -10.00 12.72
C GLY A 322 -13.58 -9.67 12.43
N LYS A 323 -13.88 -8.48 11.90
CA LYS A 323 -15.28 -8.04 11.68
C LYS A 323 -15.92 -8.70 10.46
N THR A 324 -15.14 -9.06 9.45
CA THR A 324 -15.62 -9.84 8.31
C THR A 324 -15.46 -11.33 8.61
N PRO A 325 -16.54 -12.14 8.55
CA PRO A 325 -16.45 -13.58 8.77
C PRO A 325 -15.50 -14.26 7.79
N LEU A 326 -14.90 -15.37 8.23
CA LEU A 326 -14.03 -16.18 7.37
C LEU A 326 -14.83 -16.78 6.21
N ALA A 327 -14.35 -16.55 4.99
CA ALA A 327 -14.85 -17.17 3.76
C ALA A 327 -13.84 -18.21 3.24
N THR A 328 -14.34 -19.35 2.77
CA THR A 328 -13.48 -20.37 2.16
C THR A 328 -13.20 -20.04 0.70
N ILE A 329 -11.92 -19.97 0.32
CA ILE A 329 -11.48 -19.73 -1.06
C ILE A 329 -10.91 -20.99 -1.73
N ALA A 330 -10.42 -21.96 -0.95
CA ALA A 330 -10.07 -23.28 -1.44
C ALA A 330 -10.41 -24.33 -0.37
N SER A 331 -10.78 -25.54 -0.79
CA SER A 331 -11.20 -26.64 0.08
C SER A 331 -10.71 -27.99 -0.44
N GLY A 332 -10.73 -29.01 0.41
CA GLY A 332 -10.23 -30.34 0.06
C GLY A 332 -8.70 -30.46 0.08
N GLU A 333 -8.03 -29.56 0.80
CA GLU A 333 -6.58 -29.52 0.89
C GLU A 333 -6.05 -30.57 1.88
N SER A 334 -4.89 -31.15 1.58
CA SER A 334 -4.31 -32.23 2.38
C SER A 334 -3.39 -31.69 3.47
N LEU A 335 -4.01 -31.41 4.63
CA LEU A 335 -3.35 -30.87 5.83
C LEU A 335 -2.50 -29.63 5.49
N PRO A 336 -3.12 -28.51 5.08
CA PRO A 336 -2.38 -27.31 4.76
C PRO A 336 -1.72 -26.73 6.01
N ASP A 337 -0.50 -26.18 5.89
CA ASP A 337 0.30 -25.76 7.04
C ASP A 337 0.84 -24.33 6.95
N GLY A 338 1.60 -24.01 5.92
CA GLY A 338 2.19 -22.68 5.69
C GLY A 338 1.51 -21.97 4.53
N ILE A 339 1.43 -20.64 4.58
CA ILE A 339 0.85 -19.80 3.53
C ILE A 339 1.67 -18.52 3.34
N ALA A 340 1.78 -18.06 2.10
CA ALA A 340 2.45 -16.83 1.73
C ALA A 340 1.80 -16.20 0.50
N THR A 341 1.98 -14.89 0.32
CA THR A 341 1.53 -14.16 -0.88
C THR A 341 2.73 -13.67 -1.68
N LEU A 342 2.69 -13.78 -3.00
CA LEU A 342 3.71 -13.22 -3.89
C LEU A 342 3.09 -12.80 -5.22
N GLY A 343 3.27 -11.54 -5.60
CA GLY A 343 2.57 -10.96 -6.75
C GLY A 343 1.06 -10.96 -6.52
N ASN A 344 0.29 -11.40 -7.52
CA ASN A 344 -1.17 -11.53 -7.44
C ASN A 344 -1.62 -12.97 -7.13
N ARG A 345 -0.84 -13.72 -6.37
CA ARG A 345 -1.13 -15.12 -6.04
C ARG A 345 -0.87 -15.44 -4.57
N ILE A 346 -1.66 -16.38 -4.08
CA ILE A 346 -1.50 -17.02 -2.77
C ILE A 346 -0.81 -18.35 -3.00
N TYR A 347 0.10 -18.73 -2.10
CA TYR A 347 0.81 -20.00 -2.11
C TYR A 347 0.65 -20.66 -0.75
N TRP A 348 0.29 -21.93 -0.71
CA TRP A 348 0.25 -22.69 0.54
C TRP A 348 0.87 -24.07 0.39
N THR A 349 1.36 -24.59 1.51
CA THR A 349 1.90 -25.93 1.58
C THR A 349 0.77 -26.92 1.87
N SER A 350 0.81 -28.07 1.23
CA SER A 350 -0.03 -29.23 1.54
C SER A 350 0.88 -30.36 1.98
N MET A 351 0.83 -30.71 3.27
CA MET A 351 1.77 -31.65 3.89
C MET A 351 1.67 -33.05 3.29
N GLY A 352 0.46 -33.46 2.90
CA GLY A 352 0.18 -34.87 2.62
C GLY A 352 0.38 -35.76 3.87
N PRO A 353 0.23 -37.08 3.75
CA PRO A 353 0.56 -37.99 4.84
C PRO A 353 2.05 -37.93 5.18
N PRO A 354 2.45 -37.65 6.44
CA PRO A 354 3.86 -37.52 6.83
C PRO A 354 4.73 -38.75 6.55
N SER A 355 4.13 -39.94 6.47
CA SER A 355 4.84 -41.19 6.18
C SER A 355 5.20 -41.36 4.71
N THR A 356 4.68 -40.50 3.81
CA THR A 356 4.86 -40.59 2.37
C THR A 356 5.48 -39.31 1.82
N ASN A 357 6.42 -39.44 0.87
CA ASN A 357 7.02 -38.31 0.15
C ASN A 357 6.05 -37.77 -0.90
N THR A 358 4.95 -37.16 -0.44
CA THR A 358 3.81 -36.74 -1.27
C THR A 358 3.31 -35.35 -0.90
N GLY A 359 4.18 -34.52 -0.31
CA GLY A 359 3.90 -33.11 -0.10
C GLY A 359 3.77 -32.37 -1.44
N SER A 360 3.11 -31.22 -1.41
CA SER A 360 2.99 -30.34 -2.58
C SER A 360 2.90 -28.88 -2.18
N ILE A 361 3.18 -27.99 -3.14
CA ILE A 361 2.92 -26.55 -3.02
C ILE A 361 1.77 -26.21 -3.94
N ARG A 362 0.77 -25.51 -3.41
CA ARG A 362 -0.49 -25.18 -4.07
C ARG A 362 -0.57 -23.66 -4.21
N SER A 363 -1.29 -23.18 -5.21
CA SER A 363 -1.47 -21.75 -5.44
C SER A 363 -2.79 -21.42 -6.10
N SER A 364 -3.36 -20.26 -5.78
CA SER A 364 -4.56 -19.71 -6.43
C SER A 364 -4.44 -18.20 -6.62
N LEU A 365 -5.37 -17.64 -7.39
CA LEU A 365 -5.65 -16.21 -7.33
C LEU A 365 -6.33 -15.85 -5.99
N PRO A 366 -6.32 -14.57 -5.58
CA PRO A 366 -6.92 -14.07 -4.34
C PRO A 366 -8.41 -14.42 -4.15
N ASP A 367 -9.14 -14.61 -5.24
CA ASP A 367 -10.56 -14.95 -5.26
C ASP A 367 -10.84 -16.47 -5.17
N GLY A 368 -9.79 -17.29 -5.04
CA GLY A 368 -9.87 -18.75 -5.00
C GLY A 368 -9.94 -19.43 -6.37
N THR A 369 -9.86 -18.67 -7.47
CA THR A 369 -9.81 -19.24 -8.82
C THR A 369 -8.38 -19.66 -9.20
N ASP A 370 -8.26 -20.45 -10.28
CA ASP A 370 -6.96 -20.88 -10.83
C ASP A 370 -6.05 -21.63 -9.83
N VAL A 371 -6.68 -22.52 -9.05
CA VAL A 371 -6.00 -23.42 -8.12
C VAL A 371 -5.13 -24.40 -8.88
N THR A 372 -3.82 -24.35 -8.64
CA THR A 372 -2.80 -25.10 -9.36
C THR A 372 -1.76 -25.67 -8.40
N THR A 373 -1.12 -26.76 -8.80
CA THR A 373 0.01 -27.35 -8.08
C THR A 373 1.31 -26.81 -8.67
N ILE A 374 2.11 -26.15 -7.84
CA ILE A 374 3.38 -25.50 -8.22
C ILE A 374 4.54 -26.50 -8.13
N LEU A 375 4.64 -27.21 -7.00
CA LEU A 375 5.55 -28.35 -6.85
C LEU A 375 4.74 -29.63 -6.72
N ALA A 376 5.05 -30.60 -7.58
CA ALA A 376 4.36 -31.87 -7.68
C ALA A 376 4.70 -32.82 -6.53
N LEU A 377 3.89 -33.86 -6.39
CA LEU A 377 4.07 -34.91 -5.38
C LEU A 377 5.47 -35.52 -5.50
N GLY A 378 6.22 -35.52 -4.40
CA GLY A 378 7.56 -36.11 -4.30
C GLY A 378 8.72 -35.15 -4.57
N GLU A 379 8.47 -33.93 -5.06
CA GLU A 379 9.50 -32.88 -5.12
C GLU A 379 9.82 -32.33 -3.72
N VAL A 380 8.79 -32.27 -2.87
CA VAL A 380 8.87 -31.91 -1.45
C VAL A 380 8.18 -32.97 -0.61
N HIS A 381 8.77 -33.35 0.53
CA HIS A 381 8.27 -34.48 1.31
C HIS A 381 7.09 -34.10 2.18
N THR A 382 7.31 -33.19 3.12
CA THR A 382 6.25 -32.68 3.98
C THR A 382 6.52 -31.20 4.24
N PRO A 383 6.07 -30.34 3.31
CA PRO A 383 6.31 -28.91 3.40
C PRO A 383 5.55 -28.32 4.59
N LYS A 384 6.24 -27.53 5.40
CA LYS A 384 5.71 -26.85 6.59
C LYS A 384 5.49 -25.37 6.29
N GLN A 385 6.19 -24.47 6.97
CA GLN A 385 6.08 -23.04 6.68
C GLN A 385 6.68 -22.73 5.30
N ILE A 386 6.02 -21.82 4.56
CA ILE A 386 6.49 -21.21 3.32
C ILE A 386 6.56 -19.69 3.52
N THR A 387 7.57 -19.05 2.95
CA THR A 387 7.72 -17.58 2.96
C THR A 387 8.16 -17.07 1.58
N ALA A 388 8.01 -15.77 1.34
CA ALA A 388 8.26 -15.14 0.05
C ALA A 388 9.30 -14.02 0.12
N ASP A 389 10.29 -14.07 -0.77
CA ASP A 389 11.17 -12.94 -1.09
C ASP A 389 10.52 -12.14 -2.21
N ARG A 390 9.89 -11.02 -1.84
CA ARG A 390 9.20 -10.11 -2.77
C ARG A 390 10.17 -9.33 -3.67
N THR A 391 11.42 -9.16 -3.24
CA THR A 391 12.42 -8.40 -3.99
C THR A 391 12.98 -9.20 -5.15
N ASN A 392 13.30 -10.48 -4.91
CA ASN A 392 13.92 -11.35 -5.91
C ASN A 392 12.94 -12.36 -6.55
N SER A 393 11.66 -12.33 -6.14
CA SER A 393 10.60 -13.19 -6.64
C SER A 393 10.92 -14.68 -6.46
N TYR A 394 11.22 -15.09 -5.22
CA TYR A 394 11.42 -16.48 -4.83
C TYR A 394 10.50 -16.87 -3.68
N LEU A 395 10.12 -18.15 -3.66
CA LEU A 395 9.45 -18.79 -2.53
C LEU A 395 10.44 -19.73 -1.83
N TYR A 396 10.30 -19.83 -0.51
CA TYR A 396 11.15 -20.66 0.33
C TYR A 396 10.28 -21.52 1.23
N VAL A 397 10.62 -22.79 1.39
CA VAL A 397 9.83 -23.73 2.20
C VAL A 397 10.73 -24.61 3.05
N SER A 398 10.31 -24.84 4.29
CA SER A 398 10.88 -25.86 5.16
C SER A 398 10.23 -27.21 4.88
N ASP A 399 11.04 -28.23 4.63
CA ASP A 399 10.61 -29.60 4.37
C ASP A 399 11.02 -30.50 5.53
N ARG A 400 10.04 -30.91 6.33
CA ARG A 400 10.25 -31.49 7.66
C ARG A 400 10.87 -32.88 7.60
N GLU A 401 10.16 -33.85 7.05
CA GLU A 401 10.65 -35.22 6.88
C GLU A 401 11.71 -35.30 5.79
N GLY A 402 11.70 -34.40 4.80
CA GLY A 402 12.78 -34.29 3.82
C GLY A 402 14.08 -33.75 4.43
N MET A 403 14.02 -33.11 5.60
CA MET A 403 15.15 -32.48 6.31
C MET A 403 15.84 -31.40 5.48
N ARG A 404 15.05 -30.57 4.78
CA ARG A 404 15.55 -29.59 3.81
C ARG A 404 14.98 -28.20 4.02
N VAL A 405 15.74 -27.21 3.56
CA VAL A 405 15.21 -25.88 3.21
C VAL A 405 15.33 -25.74 1.69
N LEU A 406 14.22 -25.41 1.03
CA LEU A 406 14.13 -25.34 -0.43
C LEU A 406 13.81 -23.91 -0.88
N ARG A 407 14.27 -23.54 -2.08
CA ARG A 407 13.94 -22.29 -2.79
C ARG A 407 13.49 -22.59 -4.21
N PHE A 408 12.46 -21.92 -4.70
CA PHE A 408 11.95 -22.10 -6.06
C PHE A 408 11.26 -20.82 -6.57
N ARG A 409 11.10 -20.72 -7.89
CA ARG A 409 10.35 -19.62 -8.53
C ARG A 409 8.85 -19.82 -8.38
N PRO A 410 8.03 -18.76 -8.52
CA PRO A 410 6.58 -18.86 -8.35
C PRO A 410 5.88 -19.81 -9.33
N ASP A 411 6.54 -20.18 -10.42
CA ASP A 411 6.10 -21.15 -11.43
C ASP A 411 6.62 -22.58 -11.18
N GLY A 412 7.30 -22.82 -10.05
CA GLY A 412 7.88 -24.11 -9.67
C GLY A 412 9.28 -24.36 -10.23
N THR A 413 9.78 -23.50 -11.11
CA THR A 413 11.11 -23.67 -11.72
C THR A 413 12.23 -23.30 -10.74
N ASN A 414 13.46 -23.67 -11.10
CA ASN A 414 14.67 -23.38 -10.32
C ASN A 414 14.61 -23.87 -8.86
N LEU A 415 13.99 -25.04 -8.64
CA LEU A 415 13.96 -25.70 -7.34
C LEU A 415 15.39 -26.04 -6.89
N THR A 416 15.80 -25.44 -5.78
CA THR A 416 17.15 -25.51 -5.23
C THR A 416 17.08 -25.92 -3.76
N VAL A 417 17.90 -26.87 -3.33
CA VAL A 417 18.10 -27.18 -1.90
C VAL A 417 19.13 -26.21 -1.33
N LEU A 418 18.77 -25.43 -0.31
CA LEU A 418 19.67 -24.48 0.36
C LEU A 418 20.34 -25.08 1.59
N VAL A 419 19.64 -26.00 2.27
CA VAL A 419 20.11 -26.73 3.45
C VAL A 419 19.62 -28.17 3.35
N GLN A 420 20.50 -29.14 3.63
CA GLN A 420 20.19 -30.57 3.69
C GLN A 420 20.72 -31.14 5.02
N ASN A 421 19.83 -31.36 5.98
CA ASN A 421 20.18 -31.80 7.35
C ASN A 421 20.19 -33.32 7.53
N GLY A 422 19.80 -34.09 6.53
CA GLY A 422 19.74 -35.55 6.59
C GLY A 422 19.24 -36.17 5.31
N ASP A 423 18.95 -37.47 5.33
CA ASP A 423 18.42 -38.22 4.19
C ASP A 423 17.21 -39.00 4.68
N PHE A 424 16.04 -38.73 4.10
CA PHE A 424 14.77 -39.33 4.51
C PHE A 424 14.70 -40.84 4.20
N ASN A 425 15.63 -41.37 3.42
CA ASN A 425 15.81 -42.81 3.19
C ASN A 425 16.69 -43.48 4.25
N ASN A 426 17.43 -42.71 5.06
CA ASN A 426 18.25 -43.23 6.15
C ASN A 426 17.41 -43.36 7.43
N PRO A 427 17.21 -44.59 7.98
CA PRO A 427 16.38 -44.80 9.17
C PRO A 427 16.85 -44.02 10.41
N THR A 428 18.16 -43.79 10.55
CA THR A 428 18.73 -43.05 11.68
C THR A 428 18.46 -41.55 11.56
N HIS A 429 18.55 -41.00 10.34
CA HIS A 429 18.20 -39.60 10.12
C HIS A 429 16.70 -39.37 10.29
N LYS A 430 15.88 -40.30 9.79
CA LYS A 430 14.42 -40.24 9.89
C LYS A 430 13.90 -40.25 11.33
N SER A 431 14.56 -40.98 12.25
CA SER A 431 14.16 -41.02 13.66
C SER A 431 14.66 -39.83 14.49
N ASP A 432 15.66 -39.10 13.99
CA ASP A 432 16.25 -37.93 14.65
C ASP A 432 15.47 -36.65 14.32
N GLN A 433 14.47 -36.35 15.17
CA GLN A 433 13.61 -35.16 15.01
C GLN A 433 14.37 -33.82 15.15
N THR A 434 15.62 -33.83 15.60
CA THR A 434 16.45 -32.60 15.66
C THR A 434 16.91 -32.16 14.27
N ARG A 435 16.72 -32.98 13.22
CA ARG A 435 17.06 -32.66 11.82
C ARG A 435 15.92 -32.04 11.04
N TRP A 436 14.70 -32.14 11.56
CA TRP A 436 13.48 -31.77 10.86
C TRP A 436 13.30 -30.25 10.79
N CYS A 437 13.27 -29.70 9.57
CA CYS A 437 13.05 -28.27 9.34
C CYS A 437 11.56 -27.93 9.43
N VAL A 438 11.18 -26.88 10.17
CA VAL A 438 9.76 -26.53 10.36
C VAL A 438 9.45 -25.08 9.99
N GLY A 439 9.95 -24.12 10.76
CA GLY A 439 9.81 -22.70 10.47
C GLY A 439 10.88 -22.20 9.49
N ILE A 440 10.61 -21.11 8.77
CA ILE A 440 11.50 -20.46 7.83
C ILE A 440 11.23 -18.95 7.73
N ALA A 441 12.29 -18.16 7.74
CA ALA A 441 12.26 -16.74 7.41
C ALA A 441 13.46 -16.40 6.51
N VAL A 442 13.31 -15.40 5.64
CA VAL A 442 14.39 -14.94 4.75
C VAL A 442 14.61 -13.45 4.91
N ASP A 443 15.88 -13.05 4.89
CA ASP A 443 16.32 -11.66 4.87
C ASP A 443 17.12 -11.42 3.58
N PRO A 444 16.46 -10.98 2.50
CA PRO A 444 17.12 -10.72 1.23
C PRO A 444 18.10 -9.55 1.30
N VAL A 445 17.88 -8.60 2.23
CA VAL A 445 18.71 -7.40 2.40
C VAL A 445 20.08 -7.78 2.94
N HIS A 446 20.10 -8.61 3.99
CA HIS A 446 21.35 -9.08 4.62
C HIS A 446 21.83 -10.42 4.08
N ARG A 447 21.14 -10.97 3.07
CA ARG A 447 21.40 -12.25 2.42
C ARG A 447 21.41 -13.44 3.38
N MET A 448 20.45 -13.52 4.31
CA MET A 448 20.37 -14.60 5.29
C MET A 448 19.09 -15.42 5.16
N VAL A 449 19.19 -16.72 5.44
CA VAL A 449 18.05 -17.61 5.66
C VAL A 449 18.07 -18.11 7.10
N TYR A 450 16.89 -18.16 7.71
CA TYR A 450 16.66 -18.64 9.06
C TYR A 450 15.68 -19.80 8.99
N TRP A 451 15.93 -20.86 9.75
CA TRP A 451 14.99 -21.97 9.87
C TRP A 451 15.01 -22.57 11.26
N SER A 452 13.88 -23.15 11.66
CA SER A 452 13.78 -23.85 12.93
C SER A 452 13.93 -25.36 12.75
N GLN A 453 14.47 -26.00 13.78
CA GLN A 453 14.42 -27.44 13.99
C GLN A 453 13.67 -27.69 15.29
N LYS A 454 12.45 -28.19 15.19
CA LYS A 454 11.53 -28.30 16.34
C LYS A 454 12.04 -29.24 17.43
N GLY A 455 12.71 -30.32 17.03
CA GLY A 455 13.07 -31.40 17.95
C GLY A 455 11.87 -32.27 18.37
N PRO A 456 12.11 -33.27 19.23
CA PRO A 456 11.07 -34.14 19.75
C PRO A 456 10.04 -33.38 20.58
N SER A 457 8.78 -33.84 20.54
CA SER A 457 7.71 -33.21 21.30
C SER A 457 8.01 -33.21 22.80
N LYS A 458 7.82 -32.06 23.44
CA LYS A 458 8.13 -31.78 24.85
C LYS A 458 9.58 -32.12 25.22
N GLY A 459 10.48 -32.07 24.24
CA GLY A 459 11.87 -32.46 24.39
C GLY A 459 12.84 -31.33 24.70
N ALA A 460 12.41 -30.07 24.56
CA ALA A 460 13.22 -28.86 24.79
C ALA A 460 14.58 -28.91 24.06
N GLN A 461 14.60 -29.50 22.87
CA GLN A 461 15.77 -29.66 22.01
C GLN A 461 15.63 -28.82 20.73
N GLY A 462 14.68 -27.89 20.73
CA GLY A 462 14.42 -26.98 19.64
C GLY A 462 15.61 -26.05 19.37
N ARG A 463 15.84 -25.76 18.09
CA ARG A 463 16.89 -24.84 17.64
C ARG A 463 16.36 -23.91 16.56
N ILE A 464 16.93 -22.72 16.49
CA ILE A 464 16.82 -21.82 15.35
C ILE A 464 18.22 -21.61 14.80
N MET A 465 18.35 -21.80 13.50
CA MET A 465 19.60 -21.77 12.76
C MET A 465 19.57 -20.62 11.76
N ARG A 466 20.74 -20.15 11.34
CA ARG A 466 20.88 -19.28 10.18
C ARG A 466 22.05 -19.68 9.29
N ALA A 467 21.99 -19.28 8.04
CA ALA A 467 23.10 -19.38 7.09
C ALA A 467 22.97 -18.30 6.01
N SER A 468 23.99 -18.14 5.17
CA SER A 468 23.89 -17.25 4.00
C SER A 468 22.84 -17.78 3.00
N LEU A 469 22.12 -16.89 2.31
CA LEU A 469 21.16 -17.27 1.26
C LEU A 469 21.84 -18.01 0.11
N ASP A 470 23.10 -17.68 -0.17
CA ASP A 470 23.94 -18.41 -1.11
C ASP A 470 24.80 -19.42 -0.36
N ILE A 471 24.92 -20.61 -0.93
CA ILE A 471 25.87 -21.61 -0.44
C ILE A 471 27.30 -21.09 -0.75
N PRO A 472 28.22 -21.12 0.23
CA PRO A 472 29.60 -20.71 0.00
C PRO A 472 30.25 -21.45 -1.17
N ARG A 473 31.14 -20.76 -1.89
CA ARG A 473 31.74 -21.30 -3.12
C ARG A 473 32.53 -22.59 -2.81
N GLY A 474 32.18 -23.68 -3.48
CA GLY A 474 32.82 -24.98 -3.33
C GLY A 474 32.17 -25.89 -2.28
N GLU A 475 31.13 -25.41 -1.60
CA GLU A 475 30.34 -26.19 -0.65
C GLU A 475 29.00 -26.62 -1.27
N THR A 476 28.29 -27.54 -0.60
CA THR A 476 26.95 -27.98 -0.99
C THR A 476 25.94 -27.69 0.11
N ALA A 477 24.65 -27.89 -0.15
CA ALA A 477 23.61 -27.73 0.86
C ALA A 477 23.77 -28.67 2.07
N GLU A 478 24.46 -29.79 1.89
CA GLU A 478 24.73 -30.79 2.94
C GLU A 478 26.02 -30.49 3.71
N THR A 479 27.04 -29.96 3.04
CA THR A 479 28.38 -29.78 3.62
C THR A 479 28.72 -28.33 3.94
N ARG A 480 27.78 -27.40 3.77
CA ARG A 480 28.01 -25.97 4.00
C ARG A 480 28.42 -25.70 5.45
N THR A 481 29.47 -24.91 5.62
CA THR A 481 30.13 -24.68 6.92
C THR A 481 29.67 -23.41 7.62
N ASP A 482 28.90 -22.56 6.93
CA ASP A 482 28.43 -21.26 7.40
C ASP A 482 27.13 -21.32 8.22
N ILE A 483 26.66 -22.51 8.56
CA ILE A 483 25.47 -22.70 9.41
C ILE A 483 25.79 -22.36 10.87
N GLU A 484 25.02 -21.45 11.44
CA GLU A 484 25.13 -21.00 12.83
C GLU A 484 23.86 -21.35 13.62
N VAL A 485 24.03 -21.90 14.83
CA VAL A 485 22.93 -22.05 15.81
C VAL A 485 22.74 -20.70 16.50
N LEU A 486 21.60 -20.04 16.29
CA LEU A 486 21.26 -18.78 16.97
C LEU A 486 20.66 -19.02 18.35
N PHE A 487 19.69 -19.92 18.40
CA PHE A 487 18.96 -20.26 19.62
C PHE A 487 18.91 -21.77 19.77
N SER A 488 19.01 -22.25 21.00
CA SER A 488 18.99 -23.68 21.32
C SER A 488 18.31 -23.91 22.66
N GLY A 489 17.87 -25.15 22.91
CA GLY A 489 17.10 -25.47 24.11
C GLY A 489 15.69 -24.88 24.10
N LEU A 490 15.19 -24.50 22.92
CA LEU A 490 13.83 -24.00 22.75
C LEU A 490 12.83 -25.14 22.92
N PRO A 491 11.60 -24.88 23.40
CA PRO A 491 10.56 -25.88 23.56
C PRO A 491 10.31 -26.68 22.28
N GLU A 492 9.72 -26.02 21.27
CA GLU A 492 9.30 -26.59 19.99
C GLU A 492 9.13 -25.44 18.98
N PRO A 493 10.22 -24.83 18.48
CA PRO A 493 10.15 -23.62 17.66
C PRO A 493 9.57 -23.95 16.28
N THR A 494 8.51 -23.25 15.92
CA THR A 494 7.84 -23.37 14.63
C THR A 494 7.96 -22.06 13.86
N ASP A 495 6.90 -21.63 13.19
CA ASP A 495 6.82 -20.50 12.27
C ASP A 495 7.69 -19.32 12.66
N LEU A 496 8.51 -18.85 11.70
CA LEU A 496 9.45 -17.75 11.84
C LEU A 496 9.03 -16.57 10.98
N GLU A 497 9.26 -15.37 11.46
CA GLU A 497 9.18 -14.13 10.69
C GLU A 497 10.34 -13.21 11.08
N ILE A 498 10.81 -12.35 10.16
CA ILE A 498 11.89 -11.42 10.43
C ILE A 498 11.53 -10.00 10.03
N ASP A 499 11.71 -9.05 10.94
CA ASP A 499 11.81 -7.64 10.60
C ASP A 499 13.25 -7.35 10.20
N THR A 500 13.47 -7.24 8.89
CA THR A 500 14.79 -7.02 8.30
C THR A 500 15.37 -5.66 8.65
N THR A 501 14.54 -4.67 8.98
CA THR A 501 14.99 -3.32 9.34
C THR A 501 15.53 -3.29 10.75
N SER A 502 14.79 -3.83 11.71
CA SER A 502 15.25 -3.89 13.11
C SER A 502 16.18 -5.08 13.40
N GLN A 503 16.37 -5.98 12.43
CA GLN A 503 17.11 -7.23 12.63
C GLN A 503 16.55 -8.03 13.82
N THR A 504 15.23 -8.11 13.90
CA THR A 504 14.50 -8.84 14.94
C THR A 504 13.81 -10.06 14.34
N LEU A 505 14.17 -11.24 14.83
CA LEU A 505 13.52 -12.51 14.50
C LEU A 505 12.39 -12.77 15.48
N TYR A 506 11.26 -13.22 14.97
CA TYR A 506 10.08 -13.61 15.73
C TYR A 506 9.75 -15.07 15.44
N TRP A 507 9.26 -15.79 16.45
CA TRP A 507 8.87 -17.18 16.27
C TRP A 507 7.78 -17.64 17.22
N CYS A 508 7.05 -18.66 16.80
CA CYS A 508 6.16 -19.42 17.67
C CYS A 508 6.93 -20.57 18.37
N ASP A 509 6.63 -20.83 19.63
CA ASP A 509 7.01 -22.07 20.32
C ASP A 509 5.76 -22.84 20.72
N ARG A 510 5.73 -24.15 20.44
CA ARG A 510 4.73 -25.08 20.97
C ARG A 510 5.18 -25.72 22.28
N GLY A 511 4.34 -26.58 22.84
CA GLY A 511 4.67 -27.36 24.03
C GLY A 511 4.08 -26.78 25.31
N GLU A 512 4.62 -27.16 26.46
CA GLU A 512 4.01 -26.89 27.76
C GLU A 512 4.38 -25.54 28.35
N LEU A 513 3.47 -24.97 29.14
CA LEU A 513 3.74 -23.81 29.96
C LEU A 513 4.90 -24.10 30.95
N PRO A 514 5.74 -23.11 31.30
CA PRO A 514 5.58 -21.69 31.00
C PRO A 514 6.28 -21.19 29.74
N LEU A 515 7.10 -22.02 29.07
CA LEU A 515 7.95 -21.58 27.95
C LEU A 515 7.39 -21.95 26.57
N GLY A 516 6.51 -22.94 26.48
CA GLY A 516 5.79 -23.29 25.25
C GLY A 516 4.45 -22.55 25.12
N ASN A 517 3.86 -22.65 23.94
CA ASN A 517 2.65 -21.93 23.54
C ASN A 517 2.80 -20.41 23.63
N THR A 518 3.90 -19.93 23.06
CA THR A 518 4.31 -18.53 23.07
C THR A 518 4.60 -17.99 21.67
N VAL A 519 4.57 -16.66 21.56
CA VAL A 519 5.27 -15.92 20.49
C VAL A 519 6.44 -15.19 21.13
N ASN A 520 7.62 -15.32 20.53
CA ASN A 520 8.88 -14.84 21.05
C ASN A 520 9.56 -13.92 20.04
N CYS A 521 10.49 -13.09 20.51
CA CYS A 521 11.37 -12.32 19.63
C CYS A 521 12.78 -12.14 20.21
N ALA A 522 13.75 -11.95 19.31
CA ALA A 522 15.12 -11.61 19.67
C ALA A 522 15.84 -10.93 18.50
N SER A 523 16.82 -10.09 18.81
CA SER A 523 17.70 -9.55 17.77
C SER A 523 18.64 -10.64 17.26
N VAL A 524 18.91 -10.64 15.96
CA VAL A 524 19.87 -11.55 15.30
C VAL A 524 21.28 -10.95 15.19
N THR A 525 21.50 -9.74 15.73
CA THR A 525 22.81 -9.08 15.77
C THR A 525 23.65 -9.59 16.94
N ARG A 526 24.97 -9.70 16.75
CA ARG A 526 25.89 -10.32 17.72
C ARG A 526 26.03 -9.54 19.04
N ASP A 527 25.71 -8.24 19.05
CA ASP A 527 25.91 -7.35 20.21
C ASP A 527 24.66 -7.21 21.12
N ALA A 528 23.57 -7.90 20.81
CA ALA A 528 22.30 -7.75 21.53
C ALA A 528 22.29 -8.34 22.95
N VAL A 529 23.37 -8.99 23.39
CA VAL A 529 23.44 -9.71 24.68
C VAL A 529 23.70 -8.78 25.87
N SER A 530 24.12 -7.52 25.66
CA SER A 530 24.34 -6.54 26.73
C SER A 530 23.49 -5.28 26.52
N GLY A 531 22.33 -5.19 27.17
CA GLY A 531 21.50 -3.99 27.13
C GLY A 531 20.79 -3.72 28.45
N GLU A 532 21.03 -2.53 29.01
CA GLU A 532 20.27 -1.99 30.14
C GLU A 532 18.76 -2.02 29.83
N GLY A 533 17.93 -2.47 30.78
CA GLY A 533 16.47 -2.49 30.64
C GLY A 533 15.82 -3.85 30.35
N LYS A 534 16.58 -4.93 30.17
CA LYS A 534 16.04 -6.31 30.04
C LYS A 534 15.72 -6.93 31.41
N SER A 535 14.58 -7.62 31.50
CA SER A 535 14.21 -8.41 32.68
C SER A 535 15.17 -9.57 32.93
N GLU A 536 15.23 -10.08 34.17
CA GLU A 536 16.06 -11.24 34.53
C GLU A 536 15.74 -12.48 33.67
N LEU A 537 14.46 -12.66 33.32
CA LEU A 537 14.03 -13.78 32.48
C LEU A 537 14.54 -13.64 31.05
N GLU A 538 14.46 -12.44 30.45
CA GLU A 538 14.98 -12.18 29.10
C GLU A 538 16.50 -12.37 29.03
N GLN A 539 17.22 -11.97 30.08
CA GLN A 539 18.66 -12.20 30.17
C GLN A 539 18.99 -13.69 30.24
N LYS A 540 18.22 -14.47 31.00
CA LYS A 540 18.40 -15.92 31.12
C LYS A 540 18.07 -16.67 29.82
N LEU A 541 17.01 -16.26 29.13
CA LEU A 541 16.54 -16.90 27.90
C LEU A 541 17.34 -16.46 26.66
N GLY A 542 17.87 -15.23 26.66
CA GLY A 542 18.48 -14.62 25.48
C GLY A 542 17.45 -14.09 24.47
N TYR A 543 16.16 -14.14 24.81
CA TYR A 543 15.04 -13.69 24.00
C TYR A 543 13.88 -13.22 24.87
N LYS A 544 12.92 -12.51 24.26
CA LYS A 544 11.71 -12.00 24.90
C LYS A 544 10.49 -12.84 24.51
N ILE A 545 9.69 -13.20 25.51
CA ILE A 545 8.35 -13.76 25.29
C ILE A 545 7.39 -12.58 25.14
N LEU A 546 6.79 -12.41 23.96
CA LEU A 546 5.82 -11.34 23.67
C LEU A 546 4.40 -11.72 24.06
N LEU A 547 4.05 -12.98 23.81
CA LEU A 547 2.72 -13.52 24.05
C LEU A 547 2.82 -14.93 24.60
N ALA A 548 1.98 -15.27 25.57
CA ALA A 548 1.81 -16.62 26.09
C ALA A 548 0.33 -17.02 26.12
N GLY A 549 0.08 -18.30 26.40
CA GLY A 549 -1.27 -18.85 26.51
C GLY A 549 -1.97 -19.00 25.16
N LEU A 550 -1.22 -19.49 24.17
CA LEU A 550 -1.78 -20.06 22.93
C LEU A 550 -2.08 -21.55 23.12
N HIS A 551 -2.74 -22.20 22.16
CA HIS A 551 -3.03 -23.63 22.19
C HIS A 551 -2.40 -24.36 21.00
N GLU A 552 -1.17 -24.84 21.17
CA GLU A 552 -0.32 -25.34 20.08
C GLU A 552 -0.08 -24.26 19.02
N ALA A 553 0.68 -23.22 19.40
CA ALA A 553 0.99 -22.08 18.54
C ALA A 553 1.49 -22.52 17.15
N ILE A 554 0.89 -21.97 16.09
CA ILE A 554 1.24 -22.25 14.70
C ILE A 554 0.79 -21.11 13.81
N GLY A 555 1.64 -20.69 12.90
CA GLY A 555 1.40 -19.53 12.05
C GLY A 555 1.72 -18.23 12.77
N LEU A 556 2.52 -17.41 12.10
CA LEU A 556 2.96 -16.11 12.55
C LEU A 556 3.08 -15.20 11.33
N GLN A 557 2.57 -13.98 11.43
CA GLN A 557 2.69 -12.96 10.37
C GLN A 557 2.92 -11.59 11.00
N LEU A 558 3.98 -10.92 10.55
CA LEU A 558 4.27 -9.54 10.95
C LEU A 558 3.59 -8.54 10.03
N ASP A 559 3.12 -7.44 10.60
CA ASP A 559 2.68 -6.23 9.91
C ASP A 559 3.43 -5.04 10.50
N VAL A 560 4.74 -4.99 10.22
CA VAL A 560 5.68 -4.01 10.79
C VAL A 560 5.23 -2.58 10.51
N GLU A 561 4.70 -2.33 9.30
CA GLU A 561 4.19 -1.03 8.87
C GLU A 561 3.09 -0.50 9.80
N ASN A 562 2.21 -1.38 10.31
CA ASN A 562 1.08 -1.00 11.17
C ASN A 562 1.32 -1.33 12.65
N GLY A 563 2.48 -1.91 12.97
CA GLY A 563 2.87 -2.25 14.33
C GLY A 563 2.08 -3.40 14.94
N PHE A 564 1.70 -4.40 14.13
CA PHE A 564 0.94 -5.58 14.58
C PHE A 564 1.64 -6.91 14.29
N ILE A 565 1.28 -7.92 15.09
CA ILE A 565 1.59 -9.33 14.89
C ILE A 565 0.27 -10.08 14.87
N TYR A 566 0.15 -11.01 13.93
CA TYR A 566 -0.93 -11.98 13.86
C TYR A 566 -0.38 -13.37 14.14
N ALA A 567 -1.07 -14.12 15.01
CA ALA A 567 -0.71 -15.49 15.36
C ALA A 567 -1.95 -16.37 15.37
N SER A 568 -1.79 -17.62 14.99
CA SER A 568 -2.84 -18.64 15.02
C SER A 568 -2.45 -19.80 15.93
N ASP A 569 -3.43 -20.63 16.29
CA ASP A 569 -3.20 -21.82 17.08
C ASP A 569 -4.12 -22.99 16.67
N LEU A 570 -3.69 -24.23 16.95
CA LEU A 570 -4.50 -25.41 16.61
C LEU A 570 -5.76 -25.54 17.49
N GLY A 571 -5.88 -24.74 18.55
CA GLY A 571 -7.08 -24.59 19.36
C GLY A 571 -8.19 -23.78 18.68
N GLY A 572 -7.97 -23.30 17.46
CA GLY A 572 -8.96 -22.58 16.67
C GLY A 572 -9.00 -21.08 16.96
N GLY A 573 -7.95 -20.53 17.56
CA GLY A 573 -7.80 -19.10 17.79
C GLY A 573 -6.94 -18.41 16.72
N VAL A 574 -7.35 -17.20 16.32
CA VAL A 574 -6.47 -16.23 15.64
C VAL A 574 -6.42 -14.96 16.46
N TYR A 575 -5.22 -14.46 16.70
CA TYR A 575 -4.94 -13.34 17.58
C TYR A 575 -4.21 -12.23 16.85
N ARG A 576 -4.53 -10.99 17.20
CA ARG A 576 -3.80 -9.78 16.84
C ARG A 576 -3.26 -9.11 18.09
N PHE A 577 -2.03 -8.63 18.06
CA PHE A 577 -1.41 -7.87 19.15
C PHE A 577 -0.32 -6.95 18.61
N ARG A 578 0.13 -5.99 19.41
CA ARG A 578 1.19 -5.04 19.03
C ARG A 578 2.56 -5.72 19.02
N LEU A 579 3.51 -5.16 18.28
CA LEU A 579 4.90 -5.65 18.21
C LEU A 579 5.58 -5.78 19.58
N ASP A 580 5.15 -5.00 20.59
CA ASP A 580 5.68 -5.04 21.95
C ASP A 580 5.08 -6.16 22.83
N GLY A 581 4.06 -6.87 22.32
CA GLY A 581 3.30 -7.90 23.03
C GLY A 581 1.96 -7.42 23.61
N SER A 582 1.69 -6.11 23.60
CA SER A 582 0.49 -5.53 24.20
C SER A 582 -0.75 -5.65 23.32
N GLY A 583 -1.94 -5.42 23.91
CA GLY A 583 -3.18 -5.31 23.14
C GLY A 583 -3.64 -6.61 22.47
N LYS A 584 -3.38 -7.78 23.09
CA LYS A 584 -3.91 -9.08 22.62
C LYS A 584 -5.41 -9.02 22.41
N GLN A 585 -5.83 -9.27 21.18
CA GLN A 585 -7.21 -9.42 20.75
C GLN A 585 -7.36 -10.75 20.04
N ARG A 586 -8.36 -11.55 20.39
CA ARG A 586 -8.75 -12.72 19.61
C ARG A 586 -9.73 -12.26 18.53
N ILE A 587 -9.30 -12.30 17.27
CA ILE A 587 -10.05 -11.77 16.12
C ILE A 587 -10.88 -12.84 15.42
N TYR A 588 -10.47 -14.11 15.51
CA TYR A 588 -11.28 -15.25 15.10
C TYR A 588 -11.23 -16.37 16.15
N GLU A 589 -12.35 -17.08 16.24
CA GLU A 589 -12.51 -18.30 17.03
C GLU A 589 -13.44 -19.23 16.26
N GLY A 590 -13.06 -20.49 16.11
CA GLY A 590 -13.88 -21.49 15.44
C GLY A 590 -13.59 -22.91 15.91
N GLU A 591 -14.55 -23.82 15.69
CA GLU A 591 -14.40 -25.26 15.95
C GLU A 591 -13.55 -25.92 14.84
N CYS A 592 -12.32 -25.45 14.67
CA CYS A 592 -11.36 -25.90 13.67
C CYS A 592 -9.93 -25.77 14.19
N ALA A 593 -8.96 -26.30 13.45
CA ALA A 593 -7.55 -26.20 13.81
C ALA A 593 -6.88 -25.23 12.83
N PHE A 594 -6.65 -23.98 13.27
CA PHE A 594 -5.99 -23.00 12.42
C PHE A 594 -4.47 -23.24 12.34
N ALA A 595 -3.91 -23.01 11.17
CA ALA A 595 -2.47 -23.02 10.88
C ALA A 595 -2.08 -21.73 10.18
N GLY A 596 -1.12 -21.81 9.25
CA GLY A 596 -0.47 -20.70 8.58
C GLY A 596 -1.37 -19.51 8.28
N ILE A 597 -0.76 -18.34 8.42
CA ILE A 597 -1.40 -17.05 8.37
C ILE A 597 -0.56 -16.12 7.47
N ALA A 598 -1.23 -15.35 6.60
CA ALA A 598 -0.58 -14.36 5.75
C ALA A 598 -1.47 -13.14 5.54
N LEU A 599 -0.86 -11.95 5.40
CA LEU A 599 -1.61 -10.74 5.01
C LEU A 599 -2.03 -10.84 3.55
N ALA A 600 -3.26 -10.40 3.25
CA ALA A 600 -3.81 -10.37 1.89
C ALA A 600 -3.35 -9.17 1.07
#